data_AF-A0A6B3II13-F1
#
_entry.id   AF-A0A6B3II13-F1
#
_cell.length_a   1.000
_cell.length_b   1.000
_cell.length_c   1.000
_cell.angle_alpha   90.00
_cell.angle_beta   90.00
_cell.angle_gamma   90.00
#
_symmetry.space_group_name_H-M   'P 1'
#
loop_
_entity.id
_entity.type
_entity.pdbx_description
1 polymer ?
#
loop_
_entity_poly.entity_id
_entity_poly.type
_entity_poly.pdbx_seq_one_letter_code
_entity_poly.pdbx_strand_id
1 'polypeptide(L)'
;LLFIIGTLAFGFTSLLCGLAVNPGQLIAARLAQGLAGAVMVPPVLAVITAYFPNEKKGRAMAWYGAAAGLGSIAGQVLGGALISADFAGLGWRTIFLINVPFCLVI
;
A
#
# COMPACT_ATOMS: atom_id res chain seq x y z
N LEU A 1 -11.62 5.52 10.45
CA LEU A 1 -11.90 4.07 10.60
C LEU A 1 -11.75 3.30 9.30
N LEU A 2 -12.50 3.60 8.23
CA LEU A 2 -12.38 2.87 6.95
C LEU A 2 -10.95 2.82 6.38
N PHE A 3 -10.22 3.94 6.45
CA PHE A 3 -8.81 3.99 6.05
C PHE A 3 -7.92 3.02 6.87
N ILE A 4 -8.08 3.00 8.20
CA ILE A 4 -7.32 2.12 9.11
C ILE A 4 -7.66 0.66 8.81
N ILE A 5 -8.95 0.33 8.67
CA ILE A 5 -9.39 -1.03 8.34
C ILE A 5 -8.81 -1.48 6.99
N GLY A 6 -8.87 -0.63 5.96
CA GLY A 6 -8.27 -0.91 4.65
C GLY A 6 -6.76 -1.13 4.74
N THR A 7 -6.06 -0.31 5.53
CA THR A 7 -4.61 -0.41 5.75
C THR A 7 -4.23 -1.70 6.47
N LEU A 8 -4.93 -2.05 7.56
CA LEU A 8 -4.69 -3.29 8.29
C LEU A 8 -5.01 -4.52 7.43
N ALA A 9 -6.10 -4.49 6.65
CA ALA A 9 -6.44 -5.54 5.70
C ALA A 9 -5.37 -5.67 4.59
N PHE A 10 -4.82 -4.56 4.12
CA PHE A 10 -3.72 -4.54 3.16
C PHE A 10 -2.46 -5.17 3.75
N GLY A 11 -2.10 -4.83 5.00
CA GLY A 11 -0.99 -5.45 5.72
C GLY A 11 -1.17 -6.96 5.90
N PHE A 12 -2.36 -7.39 6.32
CA PHE A 12 -2.66 -8.81 6.51
C PHE A 12 -2.61 -9.61 5.20
N THR A 13 -3.22 -9.09 4.13
CA THR A 13 -3.16 -9.74 2.81
C THR A 13 -1.74 -9.70 2.23
N SER A 14 -0.95 -8.66 2.52
CA SER A 14 0.47 -8.63 2.18
C SER A 14 1.27 -9.73 2.89
N LEU A 15 0.99 -9.99 4.17
CA LEU A 15 1.59 -11.10 4.90
C LEU A 15 1.25 -12.45 4.23
N LEU A 16 -0.01 -12.65 3.83
CA LEU A 16 -0.43 -13.86 3.11
C LEU A 16 0.32 -14.03 1.77
N CYS A 17 0.55 -12.94 1.03
CA CYS A 17 1.36 -12.97 -0.18
C CYS A 17 2.82 -13.37 0.09
N GLY A 18 3.43 -12.83 1.15
CA GLY A 18 4.81 -13.15 1.54
C GLY A 18 5.00 -14.59 2.04
N LEU A 19 3.93 -15.21 2.55
CA LEU A 19 3.91 -16.60 3.03
C LEU A 19 3.39 -17.61 1.98
N ALA A 20 3.00 -17.15 0.79
CA ALA A 20 2.34 -18.00 -0.21
C ALA A 20 3.24 -19.16 -0.68
N VAL A 21 2.77 -20.40 -0.52
CA VAL A 21 3.54 -21.61 -0.89
C VAL A 21 3.23 -22.13 -2.29
N ASN A 22 2.11 -21.69 -2.88
CA ASN A 22 1.72 -22.07 -4.24
C ASN A 22 1.16 -20.86 -5.02
N PRO A 23 1.16 -20.92 -6.37
CA PRO A 23 0.71 -19.81 -7.21
C PRO A 23 -0.77 -19.43 -6.99
N GLY A 24 -1.65 -20.40 -6.78
CA GLY A 24 -3.08 -20.16 -6.56
C GLY A 24 -3.35 -19.32 -5.31
N GLN A 25 -2.65 -19.64 -4.21
CA GLN A 25 -2.69 -18.87 -2.96
C GLN A 25 -2.18 -17.44 -3.17
N LEU A 26 -1.08 -17.26 -3.92
CA LEU A 26 -0.53 -15.94 -4.21
C LEU A 26 -1.51 -15.08 -5.01
N ILE A 27 -2.17 -15.66 -6.02
CA ILE A 27 -3.18 -14.97 -6.83
C ILE A 27 -4.38 -14.56 -5.96
N ALA A 28 -4.92 -15.49 -5.17
CA ALA A 28 -6.05 -15.20 -4.28
C ALA A 28 -5.71 -14.10 -3.25
N ALA A 29 -4.51 -14.16 -2.66
CA ALA A 29 -4.04 -13.13 -1.73
C ALA A 29 -3.85 -11.77 -2.42
N ARG A 30 -3.35 -11.74 -3.66
CA ARG A 30 -3.23 -10.51 -4.47
C ARG A 30 -4.58 -9.90 -4.83
N LEU A 31 -5.57 -10.71 -5.15
CA LEU A 31 -6.93 -10.23 -5.37
C LEU A 31 -7.48 -9.58 -4.10
N ALA A 32 -7.35 -10.25 -2.95
CA ALA A 32 -7.75 -9.69 -1.66
C ALA A 32 -6.97 -8.41 -1.32
N GLN A 33 -5.67 -8.37 -1.61
CA GLN A 33 -4.82 -7.19 -1.39
C GLN A 33 -5.24 -6.00 -2.27
N GLY A 34 -5.62 -6.26 -3.52
CA GLY A 34 -6.18 -5.24 -4.42
C GLY A 34 -7.49 -4.67 -3.88
N LEU A 35 -8.38 -5.51 -3.36
CA LEU A 35 -9.63 -5.07 -2.72
C LEU A 35 -9.35 -4.23 -1.47
N ALA A 36 -8.41 -4.64 -0.63
CA ALA A 36 -8.01 -3.86 0.54
C ALA A 36 -7.44 -2.48 0.14
N GLY A 37 -6.59 -2.44 -0.89
CA GLY A 37 -6.06 -1.18 -1.44
C GLY A 37 -7.14 -0.27 -2.01
N ALA A 38 -8.17 -0.83 -2.66
CA ALA A 38 -9.30 -0.05 -3.19
C ALA A 38 -10.10 0.65 -2.08
N VAL A 39 -10.17 0.07 -0.89
CA VAL A 39 -10.85 0.69 0.27
C VAL A 39 -10.05 1.87 0.85
N MET A 40 -8.73 1.90 0.67
CA MET A 40 -7.87 2.94 1.25
C MET A 40 -7.98 4.30 0.54
N VAL A 41 -8.22 4.32 -0.77
CA VAL A 41 -8.16 5.54 -1.60
C VAL A 41 -9.36 6.50 -1.39
N PRO A 42 -10.63 6.06 -1.44
CA PRO A 42 -11.78 6.96 -1.35
C PRO A 42 -11.88 7.77 -0.05
N PRO A 43 -11.61 7.19 1.15
CA PRO A 43 -11.64 7.94 2.40
C PRO A 43 -10.65 9.11 2.45
N VAL A 44 -9.48 8.97 1.83
CA VAL A 44 -8.47 10.05 1.79
C VAL A 44 -9.00 11.25 0.99
N LEU A 45 -9.58 10.98 -0.18
CA LEU A 45 -10.19 12.02 -1.02
C LEU A 45 -11.39 12.66 -0.32
N ALA A 46 -12.21 11.88 0.38
CA ALA A 46 -13.36 12.39 1.15
C ALA A 46 -12.92 13.34 2.29
N VAL A 47 -11.83 13.02 2.98
CA VAL A 47 -11.27 13.91 4.02
C VAL A 47 -10.76 15.21 3.40
N ILE A 48 -10.06 15.14 2.26
CA ILE A 48 -9.57 16.33 1.55
C ILE A 48 -10.74 17.25 1.14
N THR A 49 -11.81 16.70 0.59
CA THR A 49 -12.94 17.50 0.11
C THR A 49 -13.82 18.04 1.24
N ALA A 50 -13.88 17.35 2.39
CA ALA A 50 -14.67 17.76 3.56
C ALA A 50 -13.97 18.82 4.42
N TYR A 51 -12.65 18.72 4.61
CA TYR A 51 -11.92 19.59 5.54
C TYR A 51 -11.27 20.82 4.88
N PHE A 52 -11.01 20.81 3.57
CA PHE A 52 -10.41 21.94 2.89
C PHE A 52 -11.46 22.86 2.25
N PRO A 53 -11.37 24.19 2.45
CA PRO A 53 -12.22 25.15 1.74
C PRO A 53 -11.93 25.15 0.24
N ASN A 54 -12.92 25.55 -0.57
CA ASN A 54 -12.85 25.43 -2.03
C ASN A 54 -11.61 26.08 -2.66
N GLU A 55 -11.12 27.21 -2.13
CA GLU A 55 -9.91 27.86 -2.68
C GLU A 55 -8.63 27.04 -2.44
N LYS A 56 -8.60 26.21 -1.40
CA LYS A 56 -7.43 25.39 -1.01
C LYS A 56 -7.51 23.95 -1.50
N LYS A 57 -8.68 23.46 -1.94
CA LYS A 57 -8.87 22.09 -2.44
C LYS A 57 -7.93 21.73 -3.58
N GLY A 58 -7.73 22.63 -4.55
CA GLY A 58 -6.82 22.38 -5.67
C GLY A 58 -5.38 22.12 -5.21
N ARG A 59 -4.88 22.91 -4.26
CA ARG A 59 -3.55 22.73 -3.67
C ARG A 59 -3.46 21.44 -2.83
N ALA A 60 -4.49 21.10 -2.08
CA ALA A 60 -4.53 19.84 -1.32
C ALA A 60 -4.51 18.61 -2.25
N MET A 61 -5.28 18.63 -3.34
CA MET A 61 -5.26 17.59 -4.38
C MET A 61 -3.90 17.52 -5.10
N ALA A 62 -3.24 18.65 -5.34
CA ALA A 62 -1.90 18.67 -5.93
C ALA A 62 -0.87 17.97 -5.02
N TRP A 63 -0.93 18.20 -3.71
CA TRP A 63 -0.09 17.49 -2.74
C TRP A 63 -0.40 15.99 -2.68
N TYR A 64 -1.67 15.60 -2.73
CA TYR A 64 -2.06 14.20 -2.82
C TYR A 64 -1.49 13.52 -4.08
N GLY A 65 -1.62 14.17 -5.24
CA GLY A 65 -1.06 13.67 -6.50
C GLY A 65 0.46 13.58 -6.48
N ALA A 66 1.15 14.59 -5.92
CA ALA A 66 2.60 14.57 -5.75
C ALA A 66 3.05 13.42 -4.84
N ALA A 67 2.36 13.21 -3.71
CA ALA A 67 2.64 12.10 -2.81
C ALA A 67 2.41 10.73 -3.47
N ALA A 68 1.33 10.58 -4.25
CA ALA A 68 1.06 9.36 -5.00
C ALA A 68 2.15 9.08 -6.06
N GLY A 69 2.58 10.10 -6.79
CA GLY A 69 3.67 9.98 -7.78
C GLY A 69 5.01 9.63 -7.14
N LEU A 70 5.40 10.35 -6.08
CA LEU A 70 6.61 10.07 -5.32
C LEU A 70 6.59 8.67 -4.70
N GLY A 71 5.45 8.26 -4.14
CA GLY A 71 5.27 6.92 -3.60
C GLY A 71 5.43 5.83 -4.65
N SER A 72 4.93 6.04 -5.87
CA SER A 72 5.11 5.10 -6.98
C SER A 72 6.59 4.91 -7.36
N ILE A 73 7.31 6.03 -7.52
CA ILE A 73 8.74 6.01 -7.87
C ILE A 73 9.55 5.38 -6.74
N ALA A 74 9.33 5.82 -5.50
CA ALA A 74 10.00 5.27 -4.33
C ALA A 74 9.72 3.76 -4.19
N GLY A 75 8.48 3.34 -4.41
CA GLY A 75 8.10 1.93 -4.37
C GLY A 75 8.83 1.08 -5.42
N GLN A 76 9.01 1.58 -6.65
CA GLN A 76 9.76 0.88 -7.69
C GLN A 76 11.25 0.77 -7.36
N VAL A 77 11.87 1.89 -6.94
CA VAL A 77 13.30 1.93 -6.59
C VAL A 77 13.60 1.06 -5.38
N LEU A 78 12.83 1.23 -4.29
CA LEU A 78 12.98 0.44 -3.08
C LEU A 78 12.66 -1.03 -3.33
N GLY A 79 11.58 -1.33 -4.07
CA GLY A 79 11.21 -2.71 -4.41
C GLY A 79 12.32 -3.43 -5.18
N GLY A 80 12.94 -2.77 -6.17
CA GLY A 80 14.09 -3.31 -6.88
C GLY A 80 15.29 -3.56 -5.95
N ALA A 81 15.65 -2.57 -5.13
CA ALA A 81 16.75 -2.69 -4.18
C ALA A 81 16.53 -3.81 -3.14
N LEU A 82 15.30 -3.97 -2.65
CA LEU A 82 14.93 -5.03 -1.70
C LEU A 82 15.07 -6.43 -2.31
N ILE A 83 14.67 -6.60 -3.57
CA ILE A 83 14.84 -7.86 -4.28
C ILE A 83 16.33 -8.15 -4.51
N SER A 84 17.12 -7.14 -4.90
CA SER A 84 18.56 -7.29 -5.14
C SER A 84 19.38 -7.54 -3.88
N ALA A 85 18.94 -7.03 -2.72
CA ALA A 85 19.62 -7.24 -1.45
C ALA A 85 19.47 -8.69 -0.92
N ASP A 86 18.51 -9.45 -1.46
CA ASP A 86 18.19 -10.85 -1.12
C ASP A 86 18.28 -11.16 0.38
N PHE A 87 17.56 -10.38 1.19
CA PHE A 87 17.50 -10.60 2.63
C PHE A 87 17.05 -12.03 2.93
N ALA A 88 17.95 -12.83 3.51
CA ALA A 88 17.70 -14.21 3.95
C ALA A 88 17.20 -15.18 2.85
N GLY A 89 17.49 -14.93 1.57
CA GLY A 89 17.01 -15.78 0.47
C GLY A 89 15.51 -15.66 0.19
N LEU A 90 14.86 -14.63 0.76
CA LEU A 90 13.41 -14.40 0.61
C LEU A 90 13.06 -13.81 -0.76
N GLY A 91 14.05 -13.29 -1.51
CA GLY A 91 13.87 -12.73 -2.85
C GLY A 91 12.69 -11.75 -2.93
N TRP A 92 11.73 -12.04 -3.82
CA TRP A 92 10.54 -11.22 -4.04
C TRP A 92 9.58 -11.15 -2.84
N ARG A 93 9.62 -12.08 -1.88
CA ARG A 93 8.70 -12.07 -0.73
C ARG A 93 8.92 -10.86 0.19
N THR A 94 10.15 -10.34 0.20
CA THR A 94 10.53 -9.15 1.00
C THR A 94 9.66 -7.94 0.69
N ILE A 95 9.29 -7.73 -0.57
CA ILE A 95 8.45 -6.59 -1.01
C ILE A 95 7.03 -6.65 -0.42
N PHE A 96 6.58 -7.83 0.00
CA PHE A 96 5.29 -8.02 0.65
C PHE A 96 5.41 -7.93 2.17
N LEU A 97 6.45 -8.54 2.73
CA LEU A 97 6.67 -8.55 4.18
C LEU A 97 7.00 -7.16 4.73
N ILE A 98 7.66 -6.31 3.94
CA ILE A 98 7.98 -4.93 4.35
C ILE A 98 6.73 -4.11 4.66
N ASN A 99 5.59 -4.36 4.00
CA ASN A 99 4.36 -3.60 4.25
C ASN A 99 3.76 -3.88 5.64
N VAL A 100 4.00 -5.07 6.21
CA VAL A 100 3.39 -5.53 7.46
C VAL A 100 3.72 -4.61 8.65
N PRO A 101 5.00 -4.31 8.97
CA PRO A 101 5.32 -3.39 10.06
C PRO A 101 4.77 -1.98 9.82
N PHE A 102 4.80 -1.48 8.57
CA PHE A 102 4.24 -0.15 8.26
C PHE A 102 2.73 -0.08 8.48
N CYS A 103 1.99 -1.13 8.11
CA CYS A 103 0.55 -1.19 8.31
C CYS A 103 0.16 -1.35 9.79
N LEU A 104 1.00 -1.96 10.62
CA LEU A 104 0.76 -2.16 12.05
C LEU A 104 0.98 -0.90 12.89
N VAL A 105 1.79 0.05 12.40
CA VAL A 105 2.10 1.31 13.11
C VAL A 105 1.01 2.39 12.89
N ILE A 106 0.15 2.21 11.89
CA ILE A 106 -0.98 3.11 11.56
C ILE A 106 -2.17 2.86 12.50
#